data_AF-A0A364K8W1-F1
#
_entry.id   AF-A0A364K8W1-F1
#
_cell.length_a   1.000
_cell.length_b   1.000
_cell.length_c   1.000
_cell.angle_alpha   90.00
_cell.angle_beta   90.00
_cell.angle_gamma   90.00
#
_symmetry.space_group_name_H-M   'P 1'
#
loop_
_entity.id
_entity.type
_entity.pdbx_description
1 polymer ?
#
loop_
_entity_poly.entity_id
_entity_poly.type
_entity_poly.pdbx_seq_one_letter_code
_entity_poly.pdbx_strand_id
1 'polypeptide(L)'
;MSDQLLEQILSELKSLNQRVTNIETNMATKQELESIDQRMSNFETNTKQELESLNQRMTHFEANTKQELESLNQHVSHLVPTTERIEKKQATILEQVVQNSERISVITESQQRQEESLKTLALRSIEQETELRKIKRVK
;
A
#
# COMPACT_ATOMS: atom_id res chain seq x y z
N MET A 1 84.97 6.10 54.76
CA MET A 1 84.21 4.87 54.43
C MET A 1 82.81 4.88 55.01
N SER A 2 82.60 5.22 56.29
CA SER A 2 81.24 5.32 56.89
C SER A 2 80.35 6.38 56.23
N ASP A 3 80.88 7.59 55.97
CA ASP A 3 80.05 8.71 55.48
C ASP A 3 79.62 8.56 54.01
N GLN A 4 80.47 7.98 53.16
CA GLN A 4 80.10 7.67 51.76
C GLN A 4 78.98 6.64 51.67
N LEU A 5 79.00 5.63 52.55
CA LEU A 5 77.93 4.64 52.62
C LEU A 5 76.61 5.29 53.07
N LEU A 6 76.70 6.23 54.01
CA LEU A 6 75.56 7.00 54.48
C LEU A 6 74.97 7.91 53.39
N GLU A 7 75.83 8.61 52.63
CA GLU A 7 75.42 9.43 51.49
C GLU A 7 74.75 8.59 50.40
N GLN A 8 75.29 7.41 50.10
CA GLN A 8 74.70 6.50 49.12
C GLN A 8 73.29 6.04 49.56
N ILE A 9 73.14 5.63 50.82
CA ILE A 9 71.83 5.22 51.39
C ILE A 9 70.82 6.37 51.31
N LEU A 10 71.22 7.61 51.65
CA LEU A 10 70.36 8.79 51.56
C LEU A 10 69.92 9.09 50.12
N SER A 11 70.84 8.94 49.16
CA SER A 11 70.54 9.11 47.74
C SER A 11 69.53 8.07 47.25
N GLU A 12 69.72 6.79 47.60
CA GLU A 12 68.78 5.72 47.24
C GLU A 12 67.41 5.91 47.89
N LEU A 13 67.34 6.32 49.16
CA LEU A 13 66.09 6.65 49.84
C LEU A 13 65.34 7.80 49.17
N LYS A 14 66.06 8.84 48.72
CA LYS A 14 65.44 9.98 48.01
C LYS A 14 64.89 9.55 46.65
N SER A 15 65.62 8.72 45.92
CA SER A 15 65.17 8.14 44.65
C SER A 15 63.96 7.23 44.83
N LEU A 16 63.95 6.39 45.87
CA LEU A 16 62.81 5.54 46.21
C LEU A 16 61.58 6.39 46.57
N ASN A 17 61.75 7.44 47.37
CA ASN A 17 60.64 8.31 47.75
C ASN A 17 60.03 9.01 46.52
N GLN A 18 60.86 9.51 45.60
CA GLN A 18 60.38 10.06 44.31
C GLN A 18 59.62 9.02 43.49
N ARG A 19 60.09 7.77 43.43
CA ARG A 19 59.40 6.69 42.72
C ARG A 19 58.05 6.34 43.37
N VAL A 20 57.97 6.31 44.70
CA VAL A 20 56.72 6.06 45.43
C VAL A 20 55.72 7.18 45.18
N THR A 21 56.13 8.45 45.32
CA THR A 21 55.26 9.60 45.00
C THR A 21 54.78 9.56 43.55
N ASN A 22 55.64 9.19 42.60
CA ASN A 22 55.24 9.03 41.20
C ASN A 22 54.21 7.90 41.02
N ILE A 23 54.29 6.81 41.79
CA ILE A 23 53.28 5.75 41.74
C ILE A 23 51.96 6.24 42.35
N GLU A 24 52.01 6.84 43.53
CA GLU A 24 50.83 7.34 44.25
C GLU A 24 50.05 8.39 43.44
N THR A 25 50.75 9.22 42.67
CA THR A 25 50.13 10.28 41.85
C THR A 25 49.58 9.80 40.51
N ASN A 26 50.07 8.67 39.98
CA ASN A 26 49.66 8.15 38.67
C ASN A 26 48.80 6.89 38.73
N MET A 27 48.64 6.27 39.91
CA MET A 27 47.79 5.12 40.06
C MET A 27 46.32 5.54 40.16
N ALA A 28 45.44 4.73 39.55
CA ALA A 28 44.01 4.89 39.77
C ALA A 28 43.69 4.62 41.25
N THR A 29 42.94 5.54 41.83
CA THR A 29 42.41 5.42 43.18
C THR A 29 41.25 4.43 43.21
N LYS A 30 40.98 3.86 44.38
CA LYS A 30 39.83 2.99 44.60
C LYS A 30 38.51 3.68 44.22
N GLN A 31 38.38 4.97 44.51
CA GLN A 31 37.19 5.76 44.19
C GLN A 31 36.98 5.94 42.68
N GLU A 32 38.05 6.10 41.91
CA GLU A 32 37.96 6.16 40.44
C GLU A 32 37.49 4.83 39.85
N LEU A 33 38.00 3.70 40.37
CA LEU A 33 37.55 2.37 39.95
C LEU A 33 36.08 2.14 40.29
N GLU A 34 35.63 2.49 41.50
CA GLU A 34 34.21 2.40 41.89
C GLU A 34 33.32 3.27 40.99
N SER A 35 33.77 4.46 40.59
CA SER A 35 33.04 5.32 39.65
C SER A 35 32.95 4.70 38.25
N ILE A 36 34.02 4.07 37.76
CA ILE A 36 34.03 3.37 36.47
C ILE A 36 33.06 2.18 36.52
N ASP A 37 33.08 1.38 37.59
CA ASP A 37 32.16 0.25 37.76
C ASP A 37 30.70 0.70 37.72
N GLN A 38 30.36 1.76 38.45
CA GLN A 38 29.01 2.33 38.42
C GLN A 38 28.60 2.79 37.01
N ARG A 39 29.51 3.46 36.28
CA ARG A 39 29.25 3.89 34.91
C ARG A 39 29.05 2.70 33.97
N MET A 40 29.83 1.63 34.13
CA MET A 40 29.67 0.40 33.35
C MET A 40 28.33 -0.27 33.65
N SER A 41 27.94 -0.41 34.91
CA SER A 41 26.64 -0.99 35.29
C SER A 41 25.46 -0.18 34.74
N ASN A 42 25.56 1.15 34.78
CA ASN A 42 24.54 2.03 34.20
C ASN A 42 24.47 1.88 32.67
N PHE A 43 25.63 1.82 32.01
CA PHE A 43 25.70 1.62 30.56
C PHE A 43 25.07 0.28 30.14
N GLU A 44 25.40 -0.81 30.85
CA GLU A 44 24.83 -2.13 30.61
C GLU A 44 23.31 -2.14 30.80
N THR A 45 22.84 -1.53 31.89
CA THR A 45 21.40 -1.43 32.19
C THR A 45 20.65 -0.65 31.11
N ASN A 46 21.16 0.53 30.74
CA ASN A 46 20.54 1.37 29.72
C ASN A 46 20.50 0.67 28.36
N THR A 47 21.61 0.05 27.94
CA THR A 47 21.70 -0.68 26.68
C THR A 47 20.68 -1.83 26.64
N LYS A 48 20.54 -2.58 27.76
CA LYS A 48 19.57 -3.66 27.86
C LYS A 48 18.12 -3.15 27.75
N GLN A 49 17.80 -2.02 28.38
CA GLN A 49 16.47 -1.41 28.29
C GLN A 49 16.17 -0.90 26.88
N GLU A 50 17.13 -0.27 26.21
CA GLU A 50 16.98 0.20 24.82
C GLU A 50 16.75 -0.97 23.86
N LEU A 51 17.50 -2.06 24.01
CA LEU A 51 17.32 -3.27 23.20
C LEU A 51 15.95 -3.91 23.41
N GLU A 52 15.48 -3.99 24.66
CA GLU A 52 14.14 -4.51 24.97
C GLU A 52 13.04 -3.64 24.35
N SER A 53 13.17 -2.31 24.45
CA SER A 53 12.23 -1.38 23.83
C SER A 53 12.22 -1.50 22.30
N LEU A 54 13.38 -1.65 21.68
CA LEU A 54 13.49 -1.89 20.24
C LEU A 54 12.80 -3.19 19.83
N ASN A 55 13.02 -4.27 20.59
CA ASN A 55 12.42 -5.57 20.33
C ASN A 55 10.88 -5.55 20.43
N GLN A 56 10.34 -4.82 21.40
CA GLN A 56 8.89 -4.60 21.53
C GLN A 56 8.33 -3.80 20.35
N ARG A 57 9.02 -2.73 19.93
CA ARG A 57 8.62 -1.95 18.75
C ARG A 57 8.66 -2.78 17.47
N MET A 58 9.66 -3.64 17.31
CA MET A 58 9.79 -4.53 16.16
C MET A 58 8.66 -5.55 16.14
N THR A 59 8.38 -6.21 17.26
CA THR A 59 7.24 -7.15 17.39
C THR A 59 5.91 -6.47 17.05
N HIS A 60 5.69 -5.25 17.53
CA HIS A 60 4.48 -4.50 17.23
C HIS A 60 4.37 -4.13 15.75
N PHE A 61 5.47 -3.68 15.15
CA PHE A 61 5.54 -3.35 13.73
C PHE A 61 5.25 -4.57 12.85
N GLU A 62 5.81 -5.73 13.18
CA GLU A 62 5.56 -6.99 12.46
C GLU A 62 4.10 -7.42 12.56
N ALA A 63 3.50 -7.34 13.75
CA ALA A 63 2.10 -7.66 13.96
C ALA A 63 1.17 -6.75 13.15
N ASN A 64 1.40 -5.43 13.18
CA ASN A 64 0.60 -4.47 12.43
C ASN A 64 0.72 -4.71 10.92
N THR A 65 1.95 -4.89 10.41
CA THR A 65 2.18 -5.14 8.98
C THR A 65 1.48 -6.43 8.52
N LYS A 66 1.53 -7.49 9.34
CA LYS A 66 0.83 -8.75 9.04
C LYS A 66 -0.68 -8.55 8.99
N GLN A 67 -1.25 -7.81 9.95
CA GLN A 67 -2.68 -7.52 9.99
C GLN A 67 -3.15 -6.69 8.79
N GLU A 68 -2.38 -5.66 8.41
CA GLU A 68 -2.68 -4.82 7.25
C GLU A 68 -2.65 -5.62 5.94
N LEU A 69 -1.64 -6.50 5.78
CA LEU A 69 -1.56 -7.40 4.63
C LEU A 69 -2.74 -8.38 4.56
N GLU A 70 -3.16 -8.93 5.70
CA GLU A 70 -4.31 -9.83 5.76
C GLU A 70 -5.61 -9.10 5.38
N SER A 71 -5.81 -7.88 5.89
CA SER A 71 -6.96 -7.04 5.53
C SER A 71 -6.98 -6.71 4.04
N LEU A 72 -5.84 -6.33 3.47
CA LEU A 72 -5.72 -6.06 2.04
C LEU A 72 -6.03 -7.32 1.21
N ASN A 73 -5.52 -8.47 1.62
CA ASN A 73 -5.76 -9.73 0.93
C ASN A 73 -7.26 -10.12 0.96
N GLN A 74 -7.94 -9.90 2.08
CA GLN A 74 -9.40 -10.08 2.17
C GLN A 74 -10.14 -9.11 1.22
N HIS A 75 -9.72 -7.85 1.15
CA HIS A 75 -10.32 -6.89 0.24
C HIS A 75 -10.15 -7.30 -1.24
N VAL A 76 -8.93 -7.66 -1.63
CA VAL A 76 -8.62 -8.12 -3.00
C VAL A 76 -9.39 -9.40 -3.36
N SER A 77 -9.52 -10.34 -2.41
CA SER A 77 -10.33 -11.55 -2.54
C SER A 77 -11.79 -11.27 -2.91
N HIS A 78 -12.37 -10.16 -2.46
CA HIS A 78 -13.74 -9.76 -2.84
C HIS A 78 -13.81 -9.03 -4.19
N LEU A 79 -12.75 -8.33 -4.61
CA LEU A 79 -12.72 -7.55 -5.84
C LEU A 79 -12.65 -8.43 -7.10
N VAL A 80 -11.84 -9.49 -7.07
CA VAL A 80 -11.67 -10.42 -8.21
C VAL A 80 -13.03 -11.01 -8.67
N PRO A 81 -13.82 -11.69 -7.81
CA PRO A 81 -15.10 -12.27 -8.23
C PRO A 81 -16.14 -11.20 -8.59
N THR A 82 -16.06 -10.01 -7.98
CA THR A 82 -16.94 -8.89 -8.34
C THR A 82 -16.65 -8.42 -9.77
N THR A 83 -15.38 -8.34 -10.14
CA THR A 83 -14.95 -7.99 -11.50
C THR A 83 -15.40 -9.03 -12.51
N GLU A 84 -15.17 -10.32 -12.24
CA GLU A 84 -15.65 -11.42 -13.10
C GLU A 84 -17.19 -11.39 -13.29
N ARG A 85 -17.93 -11.07 -12.22
CA ARG A 85 -19.40 -10.95 -12.30
C ARG A 85 -19.82 -9.76 -13.16
N ILE A 86 -19.10 -8.64 -13.09
CA ILE A 86 -19.35 -7.46 -13.93
C ILE A 86 -19.07 -7.79 -15.39
N GLU A 87 -17.94 -8.43 -15.70
CA GLU A 87 -17.58 -8.84 -17.06
C GLU A 87 -18.64 -9.75 -17.68
N LYS A 88 -19.12 -10.77 -16.94
CA LYS A 88 -20.22 -11.64 -17.40
C LYS A 88 -21.49 -10.86 -17.70
N LYS A 89 -21.88 -9.93 -16.82
CA LYS A 89 -23.06 -9.09 -17.04
C LYS A 89 -22.89 -8.18 -18.26
N GLN A 90 -21.70 -7.61 -18.46
CA GLN A 90 -21.40 -6.79 -19.64
C GLN A 90 -21.50 -7.60 -20.93
N ALA A 91 -20.97 -8.83 -20.96
CA ALA A 91 -21.10 -9.72 -22.11
C ALA A 91 -22.57 -9.99 -22.47
N THR A 92 -23.41 -10.32 -21.47
CA THR A 92 -24.86 -10.53 -21.69
C THR A 92 -25.57 -9.27 -22.18
N ILE A 93 -25.24 -8.10 -21.62
CA ILE A 93 -25.83 -6.82 -22.05
C ILE A 93 -25.45 -6.52 -23.51
N LEU A 94 -24.19 -6.73 -23.89
CA LEU A 94 -23.72 -6.54 -25.26
C LEU A 94 -24.49 -7.44 -26.23
N GLU A 95 -24.68 -8.71 -25.90
CA GLU A 95 -25.47 -9.65 -26.70
C GLU A 95 -26.93 -9.16 -26.87
N GLN A 96 -27.57 -8.74 -25.79
CA GLN A 96 -28.94 -8.20 -25.84
C GLN A 96 -29.04 -6.92 -26.67
N VAL A 97 -28.05 -6.02 -26.60
CA VAL A 97 -28.01 -4.80 -27.40
C VAL A 97 -27.90 -5.12 -28.89
N VAL A 98 -27.07 -6.10 -29.27
CA VAL A 98 -26.96 -6.57 -30.66
C VAL A 98 -28.28 -7.14 -31.14
N GLN A 99 -28.89 -8.08 -30.40
CA GLN A 99 -30.18 -8.67 -30.75
C GLN A 99 -31.29 -7.62 -30.90
N ASN A 100 -31.34 -6.64 -29.99
CA ASN A 100 -32.32 -5.55 -30.10
C ASN A 100 -32.08 -4.67 -31.32
N SER A 101 -30.82 -4.41 -31.67
CA SER A 101 -30.47 -3.64 -32.87
C SER A 101 -30.91 -4.36 -34.15
N GLU A 102 -30.71 -5.67 -34.23
CA GLU A 102 -31.20 -6.51 -35.34
C GLU A 102 -32.73 -6.48 -35.43
N ARG A 103 -33.43 -6.64 -34.30
CA ARG A 103 -34.90 -6.57 -34.25
C ARG A 103 -35.43 -5.22 -34.70
N ILE A 104 -34.78 -4.12 -34.30
CA ILE A 104 -35.14 -2.76 -34.75
C ILE A 104 -34.97 -2.65 -36.27
N SER A 105 -33.87 -3.16 -36.84
CA SER A 105 -33.67 -3.16 -38.31
C SER A 105 -34.81 -3.83 -39.06
N VAL A 106 -35.22 -5.03 -38.60
CA VAL A 106 -36.35 -5.76 -39.20
C VAL A 106 -37.66 -4.97 -39.11
N ILE A 107 -37.91 -4.33 -37.97
CA ILE A 107 -39.11 -3.48 -37.78
C ILE A 107 -39.07 -2.28 -38.72
N THR A 108 -37.92 -1.60 -38.84
CA THR A 108 -37.75 -0.45 -39.73
C THR A 108 -38.02 -0.82 -41.19
N GLU A 109 -37.46 -1.93 -41.68
CA GLU A 109 -37.74 -2.42 -43.04
C GLU A 109 -39.23 -2.74 -43.24
N SER A 110 -39.88 -3.36 -42.25
CA SER A 110 -41.30 -3.65 -42.31
C SER A 110 -42.16 -2.38 -42.34
N GLN A 111 -41.79 -1.36 -41.57
CA GLN A 111 -42.46 -0.05 -41.57
C GLN A 111 -42.33 0.62 -42.93
N GLN A 112 -41.15 0.58 -43.55
CA GLN A 112 -40.94 1.12 -44.90
C GLN A 112 -41.85 0.44 -45.94
N ARG A 113 -41.95 -0.90 -45.92
CA ARG A 113 -42.85 -1.65 -46.81
C ARG A 113 -44.33 -1.30 -46.59
N GLN A 114 -44.74 -1.09 -45.34
CA GLN A 114 -46.11 -0.66 -45.02
C GLN A 114 -46.39 0.74 -45.55
N GLU A 115 -45.44 1.67 -45.43
CA GLU A 115 -45.55 3.03 -45.94
C GLU A 115 -45.74 3.05 -47.47
N GLU A 116 -44.96 2.24 -48.20
CA GLU A 116 -45.11 2.07 -49.66
C GLU A 116 -46.47 1.49 -50.06
N SER A 117 -46.96 0.51 -49.29
CA SER A 117 -48.28 -0.09 -49.51
C SER A 117 -49.39 0.92 -49.30
N LEU A 118 -49.31 1.74 -48.24
CA LEU A 118 -50.27 2.82 -47.96
C LEU A 118 -50.25 3.89 -49.06
N LYS A 119 -49.06 4.29 -49.54
CA LYS A 119 -48.93 5.22 -50.69
C LYS A 119 -49.63 4.66 -51.93
N THR A 120 -49.42 3.38 -52.24
CA THR A 120 -50.05 2.72 -53.39
C THR A 120 -51.57 2.67 -53.27
N LEU A 121 -52.09 2.32 -52.08
CA LEU A 121 -53.53 2.30 -51.82
C LEU A 121 -54.15 3.69 -51.92
N ALA A 122 -53.47 4.73 -51.42
CA ALA A 122 -53.93 6.11 -51.54
C ALA A 122 -54.04 6.53 -53.02
N LEU A 123 -53.04 6.22 -53.85
CA LEU A 123 -53.08 6.48 -55.30
C LEU A 123 -54.26 5.78 -55.97
N ARG A 124 -54.43 4.47 -55.74
CA ARG A 124 -55.56 3.70 -56.31
C ARG A 124 -56.91 4.22 -55.85
N SER A 125 -57.04 4.65 -54.60
CA SER A 125 -58.29 5.23 -54.08
C SER A 125 -58.63 6.55 -54.79
N ILE A 126 -57.64 7.40 -55.06
CA ILE A 126 -57.81 8.64 -55.83
C ILE A 126 -58.21 8.34 -57.28
N GLU A 127 -57.55 7.39 -57.93
CA GLU A 127 -57.89 6.95 -59.29
C GLU A 127 -59.33 6.43 -59.36
N GLN A 128 -59.72 5.53 -58.46
CA GLN A 128 -61.07 4.97 -58.39
C GLN A 128 -62.13 6.04 -58.16
N GLU A 129 -61.90 6.98 -57.23
CA GLU A 129 -62.82 8.11 -56.99
C GLU A 129 -62.95 8.99 -58.25
N THR A 130 -61.86 9.20 -58.98
CA THR A 130 -61.86 9.96 -60.24
C THR A 130 -62.65 9.25 -61.33
N GLU A 131 -62.46 7.94 -61.51
CA GLU A 131 -63.21 7.14 -62.48
C GLU A 131 -64.71 7.09 -62.14
N LEU A 132 -65.07 6.93 -60.87
CA LEU A 132 -66.47 6.99 -60.41
C LEU A 132 -67.12 8.34 -60.74
N ARG A 133 -66.39 9.45 -60.58
CA ARG A 133 -66.87 10.80 -60.95
C ARG A 133 -67.08 10.96 -62.44
N LYS A 134 -66.21 10.39 -63.28
CA LYS A 134 -66.38 10.41 -64.74
C LYS A 134 -67.67 9.67 -65.15
N ILE A 135 -67.90 8.47 -64.60
CA ILE A 135 -69.12 7.68 -64.89
C ILE A 135 -70.38 8.45 -64.48
N LYS A 136 -70.37 9.09 -63.30
CA LYS A 136 -71.52 9.89 -62.82
C LYS A 136 -71.84 11.13 -63.65
N ARG A 137 -70.92 11.64 -64.49
CA ARG A 137 -71.16 12.82 -65.34
C ARG A 137 -71.69 12.48 -66.73
N VAL A 138 -71.59 11.21 -67.14
CA VAL A 138 -72.02 10.73 -68.47
C VAL A 138 -73.45 10.15 -68.43
N LYS A 139 -74.02 9.95 -67.24
CA LYS A 139 -75.44 9.70 -67.01
C LYS A 139 -76.15 10.98 -66.61
#